data_AF-V8N4J7-F1
#
_entry.id   AF-V8N4J7-F1
#
_cell.length_a   1.000
_cell.length_b   1.000
_cell.length_c   1.000
_cell.angle_alpha   90.00
_cell.angle_beta   90.00
_cell.angle_gamma   90.00
#
_symmetry.space_group_name_H-M   'P 1'
#
loop_
_entity.id
_entity.type
_entity.pdbx_description
1 polymer ?
#
loop_
_entity_poly.entity_id
_entity_poly.type
_entity_poly.pdbx_seq_one_letter_code
_entity_poly.pdbx_strand_id
1 'polypeptide(L)' 'MNPSFTLNFAVSNVICAVVFGHRFSIEDENFHHLLEAIEKMFKASDSVATNVS' A
#
# COMPACT_ATOMS: atom_id res chain seq x y z
N MET A 1 14.39 4.71 -9.62
CA MET A 1 13.32 4.01 -8.88
C MET A 1 13.80 3.78 -7.46
N ASN A 2 12.94 3.96 -6.45
CA ASN A 2 13.31 3.71 -5.05
C ASN A 2 13.03 2.23 -4.71
N PRO A 3 13.97 1.48 -4.09
CA PRO A 3 13.79 0.06 -3.81
C PRO A 3 12.55 -0.26 -2.96
N SER A 4 12.25 0.57 -1.97
CA SER A 4 11.09 0.40 -1.08
C SER A 4 9.77 0.60 -1.82
N PHE A 5 9.73 1.52 -2.78
CA PHE A 5 8.55 1.71 -3.64
C PHE A 5 8.28 0.48 -4.50
N THR A 6 9.32 -0.10 -5.11
CA THR A 6 9.19 -1.34 -5.90
C THR A 6 8.75 -2.53 -5.05
N LEU A 7 9.26 -2.66 -3.82
CA LEU A 7 8.85 -3.71 -2.88
C LEU A 7 7.38 -3.56 -2.46
N ASN A 8 6.99 -2.37 -2.02
CA ASN A 8 5.61 -2.09 -1.62
C ASN A 8 4.63 -2.33 -2.76
N PHE A 9 4.97 -1.89 -3.99
CA PHE A 9 4.16 -2.15 -5.17
C PHE A 9 4.00 -3.65 -5.44
N ALA A 10 5.09 -4.43 -5.40
CA ALA A 10 5.05 -5.87 -5.62
C ALA A 10 4.21 -6.61 -4.57
N VAL A 11 4.35 -6.27 -3.28
CA VAL A 11 3.58 -6.86 -2.18
C VAL A 11 2.10 -6.54 -2.34
N SER A 12 1.73 -5.28 -2.58
CA SER A 12 0.34 -4.88 -2.77
C SER A 12 -0.29 -5.55 -4.00
N ASN A 13 0.45 -5.72 -5.11
CA ASN A 13 -0.07 -6.39 -6.30
C ASN A 13 -0.27 -7.91 -6.09
N VAL A 14 0.55 -8.56 -5.25
CA VAL A 14 0.31 -9.94 -4.80
C VAL A 14 -0.93 -10.04 -3.92
N ILE A 15 -1.09 -9.16 -2.93
CA ILE A 15 -2.28 -9.11 -2.05
C ILE A 15 -3.54 -8.91 -2.91
N CYS A 16 -3.51 -7.99 -3.87
CA CYS A 16 -4.64 -7.74 -4.75
C CYS A 16 -4.99 -8.93 -5.66
N ALA A 17 -3.99 -9.62 -6.22
CA ALA A 17 -4.23 -10.83 -6.99
C ALA A 17 -4.89 -11.94 -6.16
N VAL A 18 -4.53 -12.06 -4.87
CA VAL A 18 -5.11 -13.04 -3.93
C VAL A 18 -6.52 -12.66 -3.48
N VAL A 19 -6.78 -11.38 -3.18
CA VAL A 19 -8.06 -10.91 -2.63
C VAL A 19 -9.12 -10.68 -3.71
N PHE A 20 -8.73 -10.16 -4.88
CA PHE A 20 -9.66 -9.74 -5.94
C PHE A 20 -9.60 -10.61 -7.21
N GLY A 21 -8.71 -11.61 -7.26
CA GLY A 21 -8.59 -12.55 -8.38
C GLY A 21 -8.01 -11.97 -9.67
N HIS A 22 -7.56 -10.71 -9.66
CA HIS A 22 -6.92 -10.04 -10.79
C HIS A 22 -5.81 -9.09 -10.31
N ARG A 23 -4.83 -8.82 -11.18
CA ARG A 23 -3.79 -7.81 -10.93
C ARG A 23 -4.27 -6.45 -11.42
N PHE A 24 -4.11 -5.42 -10.62
CA PHE A 24 -4.31 -4.04 -11.06
C PHE A 24 -3.10 -3.57 -11.85
N SER A 25 -3.33 -2.74 -12.89
CA SER A 25 -2.23 -2.08 -13.61
C SER A 25 -1.53 -1.10 -12.67
N ILE A 26 -0.25 -0.84 -12.95
CA ILE A 26 0.51 0.23 -12.29
C ILE A 26 -0.04 1.63 -12.62
N GLU A 27 -0.97 1.73 -13.58
CA GLU A 27 -1.61 2.98 -14.03
C GLU A 27 -3.03 3.16 -13.45
N ASP A 28 -3.53 2.23 -12.64
CA ASP A 28 -4.88 2.31 -12.09
C ASP A 28 -4.96 3.37 -10.97
N GLU A 29 -5.65 4.48 -11.24
CA GLU A 29 -5.82 5.59 -10.29
C GLU A 29 -6.58 5.20 -9.02
N ASN A 30 -7.53 4.25 -9.10
CA ASN A 30 -8.26 3.77 -7.93
C ASN A 30 -7.34 2.93 -7.03
N PHE A 31 -6.46 2.13 -7.63
CA PHE A 31 -5.46 1.36 -6.89
C PHE A 31 -4.41 2.27 -6.23
N HIS A 32 -3.99 3.35 -6.89
CA HIS A 32 -3.15 4.38 -6.27
C HIS A 32 -3.83 5.06 -5.08
N HIS A 33 -5.08 5.50 -5.22
CA HIS A 33 -5.83 6.10 -4.11
C HIS A 33 -6.00 5.13 -2.93
N LEU A 34 -6.21 3.83 -3.19
CA LEU A 34 -6.25 2.81 -2.16
C LEU A 34 -4.88 2.66 -1.45
N LEU A 35 -3.78 2.62 -2.19
CA LEU A 35 -2.44 2.51 -1.63
C LEU A 35 -2.07 3.74 -0.78
N GLU A 36 -2.43 4.95 -1.23
CA GLU A 36 -2.27 6.17 -0.43
C GLU A 36 -3.09 6.16 0.86
N ALA A 37 -4.33 5.66 0.81
CA ALA A 37 -5.18 5.55 2.00
C ALA A 37 -4.57 4.58 3.01
N ILE A 38 -4.06 3.45 2.54
CA ILE A 38 -3.34 2.46 3.36
C ILE A 38 -2.05 3.07 3.95
N GLU A 39 -1.26 3.81 3.18
CA GLU A 39 -0.06 4.49 3.69
C GLU A 39 -0.41 5.54 4.77
N LYS A 40 -1.50 6.30 4.59
CA LYS A 40 -2.01 7.25 5.59
C LYS A 40 -2.47 6.52 6.87
N MET A 41 -3.12 5.36 6.74
CA MET A 41 -3.51 4.52 7.89
C MET A 41 -2.28 3.98 8.65
N PHE A 42 -1.25 3.49 7.95
CA PHE A 42 -0.02 3.03 8.61
C PHE A 42 0.75 4.17 9.29
N LYS A 43 0.88 5.34 8.65
CA LYS A 43 1.47 6.53 9.30
C LYS A 43 0.69 6.97 10.53
N ALA A 44 -0.64 6.91 10.50
CA ALA A 44 -1.47 7.17 11.68
C ALA A 44 -1.30 6.08 12.76
N SER A 45 -0.97 4.84 12.38
CA SER A 45 -0.68 3.74 13.31
C SER A 45 0.68 3.92 13.99
N ASP A 46 1.71 4.37 13.27
CA ASP A 46 2.99 4.79 13.86
C ASP A 46 2.81 6.06 14.73
N SER A 47 1.93 6.97 14.28
CA SER A 47 1.24 8.06 15.02
C SER A 47 0.38 7.64 16.22
N VAL A 48 0.22 6.33 16.46
CA VAL A 48 -0.44 5.71 17.62
C VAL A 48 0.53 4.79 18.40
N ALA A 49 1.73 4.54 17.88
CA ALA A 49 2.79 3.78 18.54
C ALA A 49 3.85 4.69 19.23
N THR A 50 4.20 5.82 18.60
CA THR A 50 5.25 6.73 19.09
C THR A 50 4.79 7.70 20.20
N ASN A 51 3.48 7.86 20.39
CA ASN A 51 2.85 8.64 21.47
C ASN A 51 2.30 7.76 22.61
N VAL A 52 2.47 6.44 22.54
CA VAL A 52 2.24 5.49 23.66
C VAL A 52 3.55 4.89 24.19
N SER A 53 4.70 5.42 23.74
CA SER A 53 6.05 5.10 24.20
C SER A 53 6.60 6.20 25.10
#